data_AF-A0AAW9LHU7-F1
#
_entry.id   AF-A0AAW9LHU7-F1
#
_cell.length_a   1.000
_cell.length_b   1.000
_cell.length_c   1.000
_cell.angle_alpha   90.00
_cell.angle_beta   90.00
_cell.angle_gamma   90.00
#
_symmetry.space_group_name_H-M   'P 1'
#
loop_
_entity.id
_entity.type
_entity.pdbx_description
1 polymer ?
#
loop_
_entity_poly.entity_id
_entity_poly.type
_entity_poly.pdbx_seq_one_letter_code
_entity_poly.pdbx_strand_id
1 'polypeptide(L)'
;MANEPSRSGRWDWADRDTLLDVTVNLIPMGILVFFVGMFILLQPWGFDLFTAVLAHFLTLFPFLLLGILTYYAARAISIDEGRT
;
A
#
# COMPACT_ATOMS: atom_id res chain seq x y z
N MET A 1 -30.29 -20.29 32.09
CA MET A 1 -30.02 -20.02 30.66
C MET A 1 -28.87 -19.03 30.64
N ALA A 2 -27.65 -19.51 30.40
CA ALA A 2 -26.46 -18.65 30.39
C ALA A 2 -26.47 -17.82 29.10
N ASN A 3 -26.41 -16.50 29.22
CA ASN A 3 -26.22 -15.61 28.08
C ASN A 3 -24.75 -15.73 27.65
N GLU A 4 -24.50 -16.45 26.56
CA GLU A 4 -23.20 -16.49 25.92
C GLU A 4 -22.90 -15.10 25.33
N PRO A 5 -21.74 -14.48 25.61
CA PRO A 5 -21.39 -13.19 25.02
C PRO A 5 -21.24 -13.36 23.49
N SER A 6 -21.99 -12.58 22.71
CA SER A 6 -21.98 -12.69 21.25
C SER A 6 -20.57 -12.46 20.70
N ARG A 7 -20.01 -13.51 20.09
CA ARG A 7 -18.70 -13.56 19.45
C ARG A 7 -18.54 -12.61 18.24
N SER A 8 -19.57 -11.85 17.87
CA SER A 8 -19.62 -10.99 16.68
C SER A 8 -18.72 -9.76 16.77
N GLY A 9 -18.50 -9.19 17.95
CA GLY A 9 -17.73 -7.94 18.08
C GLY A 9 -16.21 -8.08 17.99
N ARG A 10 -15.64 -9.30 17.96
CA ARG A 10 -14.18 -9.52 18.07
C ARG A 10 -13.48 -9.74 16.73
N TRP A 11 -14.20 -10.18 15.71
CA TRP A 11 -13.60 -10.48 14.41
C TRP A 11 -13.72 -9.26 13.49
N ASP A 12 -14.84 -8.54 13.60
CA ASP A 12 -15.13 -7.34 12.82
C ASP A 12 -14.11 -6.20 12.98
N TRP A 13 -13.39 -6.09 14.12
CA TRP A 13 -12.37 -5.05 14.30
C TRP A 13 -11.01 -5.43 13.69
N ALA A 14 -10.59 -6.70 13.82
CA ALA A 14 -9.31 -7.18 13.30
C ALA A 14 -9.30 -7.16 11.75
N ASP A 15 -10.42 -7.51 11.12
CA ASP A 15 -10.58 -7.44 9.66
C ASP A 15 -10.52 -5.98 9.16
N ARG A 16 -11.07 -5.03 9.93
CA ARG A 16 -11.07 -3.60 9.59
C ARG A 16 -9.67 -2.99 9.68
N ASP A 17 -8.91 -3.32 10.71
CA ASP A 17 -7.53 -2.83 10.87
C ASP A 17 -6.65 -3.35 9.74
N THR A 18 -6.79 -4.63 9.39
CA THR A 18 -6.08 -5.26 8.26
C THR A 18 -6.42 -4.60 6.92
N LEU A 19 -7.71 -4.37 6.65
CA LEU A 19 -8.16 -3.66 5.44
C LEU A 19 -7.66 -2.21 5.41
N LEU A 20 -7.60 -1.56 6.56
CA LEU A 20 -7.12 -0.19 6.71
C LEU A 20 -5.64 -0.11 6.37
N ASP A 21 -4.80 -1.01 6.88
CA ASP A 21 -3.35 -1.03 6.61
C ASP A 21 -3.05 -1.23 5.11
N VAL A 22 -3.73 -2.17 4.46
CA VAL A 22 -3.56 -2.41 3.02
C VAL A 22 -4.04 -1.22 2.20
N THR A 23 -5.18 -0.63 2.56
CA THR A 23 -5.74 0.54 1.85
C THR A 23 -4.87 1.78 2.03
N VAL A 24 -4.37 2.03 3.24
CA VAL A 24 -3.49 3.17 3.56
C VAL A 24 -2.18 3.10 2.78
N ASN A 25 -1.67 1.90 2.47
CA ASN A 25 -0.51 1.74 1.58
C ASN A 25 -0.87 1.80 0.09
N LEU A 26 -2.07 1.37 -0.29
CA LEU A 26 -2.52 1.38 -1.69
C LEU A 26 -2.76 2.80 -2.23
N ILE A 27 -3.27 3.71 -1.41
CA ILE A 27 -3.53 5.10 -1.82
C ILE A 27 -2.24 5.81 -2.27
N PRO A 28 -1.14 5.85 -1.48
CA PRO A 28 0.14 6.39 -1.92
C PRO A 28 0.67 5.71 -3.20
N MET A 29 0.55 4.38 -3.32
CA MET A 29 0.98 3.67 -4.52
C MET A 29 0.22 4.15 -5.76
N GLY A 30 -1.10 4.34 -5.67
CA GLY A 30 -1.91 4.87 -6.76
C GLY A 30 -1.50 6.29 -7.17
N ILE A 31 -1.23 7.16 -6.20
CA ILE A 31 -0.75 8.52 -6.45
C ILE A 31 0.61 8.50 -7.16
N LEU A 32 1.54 7.63 -6.74
CA LEU A 32 2.86 7.52 -7.36
C LEU A 32 2.76 7.01 -8.81
N VAL A 33 1.92 6.01 -9.08
CA VAL A 33 1.67 5.51 -10.45
C VAL A 33 1.11 6.62 -11.33
N PHE A 34 0.16 7.40 -10.81
CA PHE A 34 -0.40 8.54 -11.51
C PHE A 34 0.69 9.56 -11.90
N PHE A 35 1.57 9.93 -10.98
CA PHE A 35 2.66 10.88 -11.26
C PHE A 35 3.70 10.31 -12.23
N VAL A 36 4.07 9.04 -12.13
CA VAL A 36 4.95 8.39 -13.11
C VAL A 36 4.35 8.48 -14.51
N GLY A 37 3.07 8.12 -14.67
CA GLY A 37 2.36 8.24 -15.94
C GLY A 37 2.32 9.69 -16.46
N MET A 38 2.01 10.64 -15.58
CA MET A 38 2.01 12.06 -15.90
C MET A 38 3.39 12.53 -16.39
N PHE A 39 4.48 12.10 -15.75
CA PHE A 39 5.84 12.56 -16.09
C PHE A 39 6.33 11.99 -17.41
N ILE A 40 5.92 10.75 -17.74
CA ILE A 40 6.17 10.13 -19.04
C ILE A 40 5.40 10.86 -20.15
N LEU A 41 4.15 11.25 -19.92
CA LEU A 41 3.27 11.80 -20.95
C LEU A 41 3.44 13.30 -21.17
N LEU A 42 3.56 14.08 -20.10
CA LEU A 42 3.53 15.55 -20.16
C LEU A 42 4.92 16.18 -20.09
N GLN A 43 5.88 15.49 -19.48
CA GLN A 43 7.26 15.93 -19.30
C GLN A 43 7.42 17.43 -18.94
N PRO A 44 6.83 17.89 -17.83
CA PRO A 44 6.63 19.32 -17.54
C PRO A 44 7.92 20.15 -17.32
N TRP A 45 9.07 19.50 -17.20
CA TRP A 45 10.39 20.11 -16.98
C TRP A 45 11.34 19.94 -18.18
N GLY A 46 10.86 19.41 -19.32
CA GLY A 46 11.69 19.19 -20.51
C GLY A 46 12.54 17.91 -20.44
N PHE A 47 13.46 17.78 -21.41
CA PHE A 47 14.24 16.55 -21.68
C PHE A 47 15.59 16.50 -20.94
N ASP A 48 15.79 17.33 -19.92
CA ASP A 48 17.02 17.25 -19.12
C ASP A 48 17.11 15.90 -18.40
N LEU A 49 18.20 15.17 -18.66
CA LEU A 49 18.37 13.80 -18.17
C LEU A 49 18.44 13.76 -16.65
N PHE A 50 19.12 14.72 -16.02
CA PHE A 50 19.26 14.77 -14.57
C PHE A 50 17.88 14.95 -13.90
N THR A 51 17.10 15.92 -14.38
CA THR A 51 15.76 16.20 -13.87
C THR A 51 14.80 15.03 -14.11
N ALA A 52 14.85 14.40 -15.29
CA ALA A 52 14.04 13.24 -15.60
C ALA A 52 14.35 12.05 -14.67
N VAL A 53 15.63 11.74 -14.46
CA VAL A 53 16.08 10.68 -13.55
C VAL A 53 15.67 11.00 -12.11
N LEU A 54 15.88 12.23 -11.65
CA LEU A 54 15.54 12.64 -10.30
C LEU A 54 14.03 12.54 -10.04
N ALA A 55 13.19 13.03 -10.96
CA ALA A 55 11.75 12.95 -10.84
C ALA A 55 11.25 11.49 -10.77
N HIS A 56 11.73 10.63 -11.67
CA HIS A 56 11.36 9.22 -11.68
C HIS A 56 11.93 8.46 -10.48
N PHE A 57 13.12 8.81 -10.01
CA PHE A 57 13.69 8.25 -8.79
C PHE A 57 12.82 8.59 -7.58
N LEU A 58 12.46 9.87 -7.41
CA LEU A 58 11.61 10.33 -6.31
C LEU A 58 10.20 9.73 -6.33
N THR A 59 9.71 9.24 -7.47
CA THR A 59 8.42 8.54 -7.54
C THR A 59 8.54 7.03 -7.45
N LEU A 60 9.46 6.42 -8.19
CA LEU A 60 9.59 4.97 -8.29
C LEU A 60 10.26 4.38 -7.04
N PHE A 61 11.21 5.08 -6.43
CA PHE A 61 11.86 4.61 -5.21
C PHE A 61 10.86 4.40 -4.06
N PRO A 62 10.06 5.41 -3.64
CA PRO A 62 9.06 5.17 -2.60
C PRO A 62 7.98 4.17 -3.05
N PHE A 63 7.61 4.13 -4.33
CA PHE A 63 6.65 3.15 -4.85
C PHE A 63 7.13 1.71 -4.61
N LEU A 64 8.40 1.44 -4.94
CA LEU A 64 9.00 0.13 -4.73
C LEU A 64 9.12 -0.21 -3.23
N LEU A 65 9.57 0.75 -2.41
CA LEU A 65 9.64 0.53 -0.95
C LEU A 65 8.27 0.21 -0.35
N LEU A 66 7.24 0.95 -0.72
CA LEU A 66 5.87 0.74 -0.26
C LEU A 66 5.31 -0.60 -0.76
N GLY A 67 5.55 -0.96 -2.02
CA GLY A 67 5.16 -2.26 -2.56
C GLY A 67 5.81 -3.42 -1.81
N ILE A 68 7.10 -3.30 -1.51
CA ILE A 68 7.84 -4.28 -0.71
C ILE A 68 7.26 -4.38 0.70
N LEU A 69 7.04 -3.24 1.37
CA LEU A 69 6.46 -3.20 2.71
C LEU A 69 5.06 -3.82 2.75
N THR A 70 4.23 -3.48 1.78
CA THR A 70 2.85 -4.00 1.63
C THR A 70 2.87 -5.51 1.41
N TYR A 71 3.79 -6.00 0.58
CA TYR A 71 3.95 -7.45 0.34
C TYR A 71 4.34 -8.18 1.63
N TYR A 72 5.28 -7.64 2.41
CA TYR A 72 5.66 -8.25 3.69
C TYR A 72 4.52 -8.19 4.71
N ALA A 73 3.74 -7.12 4.75
CA ALA A 73 2.55 -7.02 5.60
C ALA A 73 1.51 -8.09 5.22
N ALA A 74 1.16 -8.21 3.94
CA ALA A 74 0.22 -9.21 3.44
C ALA A 74 0.72 -10.65 3.72
N ARG A 75 2.02 -10.89 3.53
CA ARG A 75 2.63 -12.19 3.82
C ARG A 75 2.60 -12.53 5.31
N ALA A 76 2.87 -11.56 6.19
CA ALA A 76 2.80 -11.78 7.63
C ALA A 76 1.39 -12.20 8.08
N ILE A 77 0.34 -11.56 7.55
CA ILE A 77 -1.06 -11.89 7.83
C ILE A 77 -1.38 -13.33 7.39
N SER A 78 -1.01 -13.71 6.15
CA SER A 78 -1.28 -15.06 5.63
C SER A 78 -0.64 -16.19 6.45
N ILE A 79 0.48 -15.90 7.14
CA ILE A 79 1.17 -16.86 8.01
C ILE A 79 0.45 -17.01 9.36
N ASP A 80 -0.17 -15.94 9.86
CA ASP A 80 -0.92 -15.96 11.12
C ASP A 80 -2.23 -16.76 10.98
N GLU A 81 -2.96 -16.53 9.87
CA GLU A 81 -4.18 -17.28 9.54
C GLU A 81 -3.94 -18.80 9.38
N GLY A 82 -2.79 -19.20 8.83
CA GLY A 82 -2.44 -20.62 8.65
C GLY A 82 -2.00 -21.34 9.93
N ARG A 83 -1.85 -20.63 11.05
CA ARG A 83 -1.42 -21.20 12.35
C ARG A 83 -2.54 -21.41 13.36
N THR A 84 -3.77 -20.96 13.06
CA THR A 84 -4.98 -21.17 13.88
C THR A 84 -5.89 -22.23 13.29
#